data_AF-A0A2V9H062-F1
#
_entry.id   AF-A0A2V9H062-F1
#
_cell.length_a   1.000
_cell.length_b   1.000
_cell.length_c   1.000
_cell.angle_alpha   90.00
_cell.angle_beta   90.00
_cell.angle_gamma   90.00
#
_symmetry.space_group_name_H-M   'P 1'
#
loop_
_entity.id
_entity.type
_entity.pdbx_description
1 polymer ?
#
loop_
_entity_poly.entity_id
_entity_poly.type
_entity_poly.pdbx_seq_one_letter_code
_entity_poly.pdbx_strand_id
1 'polypeptide(L)'
;MGREFFQDRSKHAGSAFRFAYLARGLAAGDFDNDGGLDIVFTRLDDQPVLLRNGVGSDHPWVGFKLQGTKSNRDAIGAKITLDTGKRKLIRWITRGASYLSSHDRRVIVGLGDGFVAGTVDAEIR
;
A
#
# COMPACT_ATOMS: atom_id res chain seq x y z
N MET A 1 -14.00 18.21 7.12
CA MET A 1 -13.54 17.28 8.17
C MET A 1 -14.02 15.89 7.79
N GLY A 2 -13.10 14.97 7.49
CA GLY A 2 -13.46 13.58 7.24
C GLY A 2 -13.96 12.95 8.53
N ARG A 3 -15.10 12.26 8.48
CA ARG A 3 -15.67 11.58 9.65
C ARG A 3 -14.89 10.28 9.82
N GLU A 4 -13.85 10.30 10.66
CA GLU A 4 -13.04 9.12 10.95
C GLU A 4 -13.86 8.15 11.80
N PHE A 5 -14.47 7.16 11.16
CA PHE A 5 -15.06 6.01 11.85
C PHE A 5 -14.03 4.90 11.89
N PHE A 6 -13.58 4.55 13.09
CA PHE A 6 -12.81 3.34 13.32
C PHE A 6 -13.76 2.15 13.43
N GLN A 7 -13.48 1.08 12.69
CA GLN A 7 -14.17 -0.21 12.83
C GLN A 7 -13.16 -1.27 13.26
N ASP A 8 -13.39 -1.91 14.41
CA ASP A 8 -12.61 -3.08 14.80
C ASP A 8 -12.99 -4.28 13.91
N ARG A 9 -12.01 -4.80 13.17
CA ARG A 9 -12.14 -5.98 12.29
C ARG A 9 -11.39 -7.20 12.83
N SER A 10 -10.81 -7.15 14.03
CA SER A 10 -9.95 -8.21 14.58
C SER A 10 -10.64 -9.58 14.61
N LYS A 11 -11.95 -9.62 14.89
CA LYS A 11 -12.75 -10.87 14.87
C LYS A 11 -12.87 -11.52 13.47
N HIS A 12 -12.71 -10.74 12.41
CA HIS A 12 -12.85 -11.15 11.01
C HIS A 12 -11.51 -11.17 10.25
N ALA A 13 -10.39 -10.81 10.91
CA ALA A 13 -9.08 -10.66 10.27
C ALA A 13 -8.37 -11.99 9.95
N GLY A 14 -9.00 -13.13 10.26
CA GLY A 14 -8.46 -14.47 10.05
C GLY A 14 -7.69 -15.02 11.24
N SER A 15 -7.17 -16.25 11.11
CA SER A 15 -6.50 -16.97 12.20
C SER A 15 -5.13 -16.41 12.56
N ALA A 16 -4.42 -15.78 11.61
CA ALA A 16 -3.09 -15.24 11.85
C ALA A 16 -3.07 -14.19 12.99
N PHE A 17 -4.13 -13.40 13.14
CA PHE A 17 -4.24 -12.40 14.20
C PHE A 17 -4.57 -12.97 15.59
N ARG A 18 -4.68 -14.30 15.72
CA ARG A 18 -4.95 -14.97 17.01
C ARG A 18 -3.67 -15.41 17.74
N PHE A 19 -2.51 -15.22 17.12
CA PHE A 19 -1.22 -15.65 17.67
C PHE A 19 -0.29 -14.45 17.87
N ALA A 20 0.55 -14.54 18.90
CA ALA A 20 1.70 -13.68 19.04
C ALA A 20 2.88 -14.29 18.28
N TYR A 21 3.56 -13.49 17.47
CA TYR A 21 4.72 -13.93 16.71
C TYR A 21 5.99 -13.24 17.19
N LEU A 22 7.07 -14.01 17.30
CA LEU A 22 8.41 -13.44 17.43
C LEU A 22 8.88 -12.96 16.04
N ALA A 23 8.44 -11.78 15.65
CA ALA A 23 8.77 -11.18 14.37
C ALA A 23 9.92 -10.15 14.49
N ARG A 24 10.58 -9.87 13.37
CA ARG A 24 11.60 -8.82 13.27
C ARG A 24 11.33 -7.86 12.13
N GLY A 25 10.93 -8.34 10.95
CA GLY A 25 10.66 -7.49 9.80
C GLY A 25 9.24 -7.62 9.27
N LEU A 26 8.75 -6.54 8.67
CA LEU A 26 7.44 -6.46 8.04
C LEU A 26 7.51 -5.60 6.77
N ALA A 27 7.17 -6.18 5.63
CA ALA A 27 7.00 -5.48 4.38
C ALA A 27 5.51 -5.47 4.00
N ALA A 28 5.06 -4.35 3.43
CA ALA A 28 3.74 -4.20 2.86
C ALA A 28 3.91 -3.93 1.37
N GLY A 29 3.03 -4.49 0.55
CA GLY A 29 3.08 -4.39 -0.90
C GLY A 29 1.92 -5.12 -1.53
N ASP A 30 1.63 -4.81 -2.79
CA ASP A 30 0.61 -5.50 -3.57
C ASP A 30 1.25 -6.73 -4.23
N PHE A 31 1.19 -7.86 -3.54
CA PHE A 31 1.98 -9.06 -3.86
C PHE A 31 1.42 -9.79 -5.08
N ASP A 32 0.10 -9.85 -5.20
CA ASP A 32 -0.60 -10.50 -6.31
C ASP A 32 -1.07 -9.51 -7.40
N ASN A 33 -0.76 -8.23 -7.23
CA ASN A 33 -1.02 -7.17 -8.20
C ASN A 33 -2.52 -6.94 -8.44
N ASP A 34 -3.31 -6.99 -7.35
CA ASP A 34 -4.75 -6.76 -7.35
C ASP A 34 -5.14 -5.35 -6.90
N GLY A 35 -4.17 -4.51 -6.49
CA GLY A 35 -4.39 -3.14 -6.01
C GLY A 35 -4.70 -3.05 -4.51
N GLY A 36 -4.75 -4.18 -3.82
CA GLY A 36 -4.82 -4.34 -2.38
C GLY A 36 -3.43 -4.36 -1.77
N LEU A 37 -3.31 -3.88 -0.53
CA LEU A 37 -2.04 -3.96 0.19
C LEU A 37 -2.01 -5.27 0.99
N ASP A 38 -1.06 -6.13 0.64
CA ASP A 38 -0.69 -7.33 1.39
C ASP A 38 0.44 -7.03 2.38
N ILE A 39 0.59 -7.93 3.35
CA ILE A 39 1.64 -7.83 4.37
C ILE A 39 2.38 -9.14 4.44
N VAL A 40 3.72 -9.08 4.39
CA VAL A 40 4.58 -10.19 4.77
C VAL A 40 5.40 -9.81 6.00
N PHE A 41 5.49 -10.71 6.97
CA PHE A 41 6.38 -10.53 8.10
C PHE A 41 7.21 -11.77 8.36
N THR A 42 8.43 -11.56 8.88
CA THR A 42 9.34 -12.65 9.24
C THR A 42 8.99 -13.20 10.62
N ARG A 43 9.31 -14.48 10.83
CA ARG A 43 9.25 -15.13 12.15
C ARG A 43 10.64 -15.64 12.50
N LEU A 44 11.03 -15.49 13.75
CA LEU A 44 12.31 -16.01 14.24
C LEU A 44 12.26 -17.55 14.21
N ASP A 45 13.27 -18.16 13.59
CA ASP A 45 13.43 -19.61 13.43
C ASP A 45 12.22 -20.33 12.79
N ASP A 46 11.42 -19.62 12.00
CA ASP A 46 10.23 -20.15 11.34
C ASP A 46 9.99 -19.44 9.99
N GLN A 47 9.12 -20.00 9.15
CA GLN A 47 8.78 -19.46 7.84
C GLN A 47 8.09 -18.09 7.96
N PRO A 48 8.28 -17.16 7.01
CA PRO A 48 7.52 -15.92 7.01
C PRO A 48 6.01 -16.19 6.82
N VAL A 49 5.18 -15.25 7.27
CA VAL A 49 3.73 -15.29 7.06
C VAL A 49 3.36 -14.20 6.07
N LEU A 50 2.63 -14.60 5.02
CA LEU A 50 1.99 -13.69 4.09
C LEU A 50 0.51 -13.56 4.44
N LEU A 51 0.08 -12.33 4.72
CA LEU A 51 -1.31 -11.94 4.90
C LEU A 51 -1.78 -11.30 3.59
N ARG A 52 -2.57 -12.06 2.83
CA ARG A 52 -3.18 -11.57 1.58
C ARG A 52 -4.50 -10.89 1.85
N ASN A 53 -4.69 -9.70 1.30
CA ASN A 53 -5.87 -8.90 1.50
C ASN A 53 -6.62 -8.70 0.19
N GLY A 54 -7.77 -9.36 0.03
CA GLY A 54 -8.57 -9.32 -1.21
C GLY A 54 -9.43 -8.06 -1.39
N VAL A 55 -9.10 -6.93 -0.76
CA VAL A 55 -9.86 -5.68 -0.97
C VAL A 55 -9.57 -5.04 -2.32
N GLY A 56 -8.47 -5.37 -3.00
CA GLY A 56 -8.11 -4.74 -4.28
C GLY A 56 -8.89 -5.30 -5.47
N SER A 57 -9.08 -6.62 -5.48
CA SER A 57 -9.53 -7.43 -6.61
C SER A 57 -10.75 -6.89 -7.40
N ASP A 58 -11.71 -6.23 -6.75
CA ASP A 58 -12.94 -5.73 -7.39
C ASP A 58 -12.97 -4.20 -7.57
N HIS A 59 -11.85 -3.52 -7.32
CA HIS A 59 -11.78 -2.06 -7.31
C HIS A 59 -10.70 -1.51 -8.25
N PRO A 60 -11.01 -0.47 -9.04
CA PRO A 60 -10.03 0.13 -9.95
C PRO A 60 -8.93 0.83 -9.16
N TRP A 61 -7.69 0.66 -9.60
CA TRP A 61 -6.51 1.21 -8.95
C TRP A 61 -5.46 1.62 -9.98
N VAL A 62 -4.48 2.42 -9.52
CA VAL A 62 -3.30 2.79 -10.29
C VAL A 62 -2.06 2.68 -9.43
N GLY A 63 -0.99 2.14 -10.01
CA GLY A 63 0.31 1.97 -9.37
C GLY A 63 1.36 2.88 -9.98
N PHE A 64 2.09 3.62 -9.15
CA PHE A 64 3.21 4.47 -9.58
C PHE A 64 4.53 3.92 -9.09
N LYS A 65 5.44 3.58 -10.01
CA LYS A 65 6.86 3.31 -9.72
C LYS A 65 7.70 4.43 -10.29
N LEU A 66 8.25 5.28 -9.43
CA LEU A 66 9.06 6.42 -9.86
C LEU A 66 10.54 6.06 -9.91
N GLN A 67 11.24 6.64 -10.87
CA GLN A 67 12.69 6.55 -10.99
C GLN A 67 13.26 7.96 -11.17
N GLY A 68 14.03 8.41 -10.20
CA GLY A 68 14.67 9.72 -10.28
C GLY A 68 15.69 9.77 -11.41
N THR A 69 15.58 10.75 -12.30
CA THR A 69 16.55 11.00 -13.38
C THR A 69 17.58 12.06 -12.98
N LYS A 70 17.13 13.10 -12.27
CA LYS A 70 17.94 14.18 -11.69
C LYS A 70 18.14 14.05 -10.17
N SER A 71 17.14 13.55 -9.46
CA SER A 71 17.17 13.29 -8.01
C SER A 71 17.68 11.88 -7.70
N ASN A 72 17.67 11.47 -6.42
CA ASN A 72 17.99 10.10 -6.03
C ASN A 72 17.17 9.09 -6.86
N ARG A 73 17.80 7.97 -7.28
CA ARG A 73 17.18 7.00 -8.21
C ARG A 73 15.85 6.44 -7.73
N ASP A 74 15.62 6.50 -6.43
CA ASP A 74 14.46 5.98 -5.75
C ASP A 74 13.34 7.00 -5.60
N ALA A 75 13.53 8.22 -6.10
CA ALA A 75 12.61 9.34 -6.01
C ALA A 75 12.14 9.68 -4.58
N ILE A 76 12.93 9.34 -3.56
CA ILE A 76 12.61 9.63 -2.16
C ILE A 76 12.37 11.13 -2.00
N GLY A 77 11.25 11.47 -1.35
CA GLY A 77 10.81 12.85 -1.15
C GLY A 77 9.93 13.40 -2.26
N ALA A 78 9.73 12.67 -3.37
CA ALA A 78 8.79 13.08 -4.40
C ALA A 78 7.34 13.00 -3.90
N LYS A 79 6.48 13.89 -4.40
CA LYS A 79 5.05 13.95 -4.08
C LYS A 79 4.23 13.65 -5.33
N ILE A 80 3.34 12.67 -5.21
CA ILE A 80 2.31 12.35 -6.20
C ILE A 80 0.99 12.95 -5.71
N THR A 81 0.41 13.83 -6.50
CA THR A 81 -0.96 14.34 -6.31
C THR A 81 -1.83 13.77 -7.42
N LEU A 82 -2.78 12.90 -7.05
CA LEU A 82 -3.70 12.26 -7.97
C LEU A 82 -5.09 12.89 -7.86
N ASP A 83 -5.63 13.38 -8.96
CA ASP A 83 -7.02 13.82 -9.06
C ASP A 83 -7.86 12.75 -9.78
N THR A 84 -8.91 12.29 -9.10
CA THR A 84 -9.86 11.28 -9.62
C THR A 84 -11.18 11.90 -10.06
N GLY A 85 -11.27 13.24 -10.08
CA GLY A 85 -12.52 14.00 -10.29
C GLY A 85 -13.44 14.01 -9.07
N LYS A 86 -13.52 12.91 -8.31
CA LYS A 86 -14.27 12.84 -7.03
C LYS A 86 -13.46 13.29 -5.83
N ARG A 87 -12.15 13.01 -5.85
CA ARG A 87 -11.23 13.31 -4.75
C ARG A 87 -9.81 13.53 -5.25
N LYS A 88 -9.08 14.39 -4.52
CA LYS A 88 -7.65 14.59 -4.67
C LYS A 88 -6.91 13.81 -3.58
N LEU A 89 -5.99 12.95 -3.98
CA LEU A 89 -5.19 12.11 -3.11
C LEU A 89 -3.73 12.52 -3.20
N ILE A 90 -3.06 12.63 -2.05
CA ILE A 90 -1.63 12.94 -2.00
C ILE A 90 -0.89 11.75 -1.42
N ARG A 91 0.21 11.38 -2.07
CA ARG A 91 1.13 10.33 -1.62
C ARG A 91 2.56 10.82 -1.76
N TRP A 92 3.38 10.51 -0.78
CA TRP A 92 4.81 10.80 -0.81
C TRP A 92 5.57 9.51 -1.08
N ILE A 93 6.63 9.59 -1.88
CA ILE A 93 7.60 8.52 -1.99
C ILE A 93 8.49 8.59 -0.75
N THR A 94 8.28 7.64 0.15
CA THR A 94 9.12 7.44 1.32
C THR A 94 10.03 6.23 1.10
N ARG A 95 11.07 6.13 1.94
CA ARG A 95 11.86 4.92 2.08
C ARG A 95 12.16 4.61 3.52
N GLY A 96 12.51 3.34 3.73
CA GLY A 96 12.49 2.75 5.06
C GLY A 96 11.10 2.20 5.35
N ALA A 97 11.08 1.02 5.96
CA ALA A 97 9.88 0.41 6.47
C ALA A 97 10.16 -0.08 7.90
N SER A 98 9.32 -0.99 8.39
CA SER A 98 9.55 -1.75 9.62
C SER A 98 11.00 -2.25 9.76
N TYR A 99 11.36 -2.73 10.94
CA TYR A 99 12.72 -3.13 11.28
C TYR A 99 13.33 -4.16 10.30
N LEU A 100 14.55 -3.91 9.82
CA LEU A 100 15.27 -4.76 8.83
C LEU A 100 14.45 -5.12 7.58
N SER A 101 13.58 -4.23 7.11
CA SER A 101 12.70 -4.49 5.96
C SER A 101 12.46 -3.24 5.12
N SER A 102 11.89 -3.43 3.92
CA SER A 102 11.44 -2.36 3.03
C SER A 102 10.10 -2.73 2.43
N HIS A 103 9.19 -1.76 2.33
CA HIS A 103 7.93 -1.91 1.62
C HIS A 103 8.15 -1.96 0.10
N ASP A 104 7.11 -2.36 -0.63
CA ASP A 104 7.04 -2.15 -2.07
C ASP A 104 7.28 -0.66 -2.39
N ARG A 105 8.03 -0.42 -3.46
CA ARG A 105 8.41 0.92 -3.91
C ARG A 105 7.30 1.61 -4.69
N ARG A 106 6.27 0.87 -5.08
CA ARG A 106 5.11 1.40 -5.76
C ARG A 106 4.21 2.14 -4.79
N VAL A 107 3.71 3.29 -5.23
CA VAL A 107 2.54 3.91 -4.61
C VAL A 107 1.30 3.35 -5.28
N ILE A 108 0.51 2.60 -4.53
CA ILE A 108 -0.77 2.05 -4.97
C ILE A 108 -1.88 2.99 -4.51
N VAL A 109 -2.76 3.36 -5.44
CA VAL A 109 -3.88 4.25 -5.17
C VAL A 109 -5.17 3.66 -5.73
N GLY A 110 -6.10 3.32 -4.85
CA GLY A 110 -7.47 2.97 -5.25
C GLY A 110 -8.21 4.19 -5.79
N LEU A 111 -8.84 4.04 -6.95
CA LEU A 111 -9.61 5.09 -7.63
C LEU A 111 -11.04 5.21 -7.06
N GLY A 112 -11.48 4.20 -6.31
CA GLY A 112 -12.75 4.17 -5.59
C GLY A 112 -13.92 3.65 -6.42
N ASP A 113 -15.03 3.38 -5.74
CA ASP A 113 -16.18 2.72 -6.34
C ASP A 113 -16.84 3.58 -7.43
N GLY A 114 -17.21 2.90 -8.52
CA GLY A 114 -17.83 3.51 -9.68
C GLY A 114 -16.90 4.48 -10.43
N PHE A 115 -15.58 4.35 -10.29
CA PHE A 115 -14.67 4.94 -11.27
C PHE A 115 -14.85 4.21 -12.60
N VAL A 116 -15.36 4.92 -13.59
CA VAL A 116 -15.48 4.43 -14.96
C VAL A 116 -14.12 4.59 -15.62
N ALA A 117 -13.65 3.57 -16.32
CA ALA A 117 -12.37 3.59 -17.01
C ALA A 117 -12.22 4.89 -17.84
N GLY A 118 -11.14 5.63 -17.57
CA GLY A 118 -10.92 6.97 -18.11
C GLY A 118 -9.60 7.54 -17.63
N THR A 119 -9.42 8.84 -17.81
CA THR A 119 -8.19 9.55 -17.45
C THR A 119 -8.17 9.90 -15.96
N VAL A 120 -6.99 9.77 -15.34
CA VAL A 120 -6.68 10.35 -14.03
C VAL A 120 -5.52 11.33 -14.19
N ASP A 121 -5.61 12.49 -13.54
CA ASP A 121 -4.54 13.48 -13.59
C ASP A 121 -3.58 13.25 -12.42
N ALA A 122 -2.31 13.01 -12.74
CA ALA A 122 -1.26 12.81 -11.75
C ALA A 122 -0.18 13.88 -11.90
N GLU A 123 0.03 14.66 -10.84
CA GLU A 123 1.13 15.61 -10.75
C GLU A 123 2.23 15.04 -9.86
N ILE A 124 3.47 15.01 -10.37
CA ILE A 124 4.65 14.50 -9.68
C ILE A 124 5.65 15.65 -9.51
N ARG A 125 6.02 15.95 -8.26
CA ARG A 125 7.01 16.97 -7.91
C ARG A 125 8.12 16.39 -7.05
#